data_AF-A0A9D7P447-F1
#
_entry.id   AF-A0A9D7P447-F1
#
_cell.length_a   1.000
_cell.length_b   1.000
_cell.length_c   1.000
_cell.angle_alpha   90.00
_cell.angle_beta   90.00
_cell.angle_gamma   90.00
#
_symmetry.space_group_name_H-M   'P 1'
#
loop_
_entity.id
_entity.type
_entity.pdbx_description
1 polymer ?
#
loop_
_entity_poly.entity_id
_entity_poly.type
_entity_poly.pdbx_seq_one_letter_code
_entity_poly.pdbx_strand_id
1 'polypeptide(L)'
;MLKRLKQLILTGVKATGAYKIIQRSNWRQNRLLILAYHGISMEDEHLWDKELFMPPNLFRERMELIKKWNCTVLPLGEAIERLYAGDLPGNSVALTFDDGYYNFYRAVHPILKEFKFPSTLYLTTYHVENNRPIKDALVSYLLWKGRDKVIDLKPVTGIDMKFDLSNDGEKNACFRNGDNTYSTKTLVTD
;
A
#
# COMPACT_ATOMS: atom_id res chain seq x y z
N MET A 1 -1.38 13.46 -24.54
CA MET A 1 -2.73 13.60 -25.13
C MET A 1 -3.77 12.67 -24.49
N LEU A 2 -3.51 11.36 -24.39
CA LEU A 2 -4.44 10.37 -23.83
C LEU A 2 -4.87 10.61 -22.37
N LYS A 3 -3.97 11.06 -21.49
CA LYS A 3 -4.28 11.36 -20.08
C LYS A 3 -5.32 12.46 -19.93
N ARG A 4 -5.18 13.56 -20.69
CA ARG A 4 -6.13 14.67 -20.68
C ARG A 4 -7.50 14.24 -21.20
N LEU A 5 -7.54 13.44 -22.26
CA LEU A 5 -8.79 12.89 -22.78
C LEU A 5 -9.49 11.99 -21.73
N LYS A 6 -8.76 11.09 -21.07
CA LYS A 6 -9.29 10.27 -19.97
C LYS A 6 -9.85 11.13 -18.83
N GLN A 7 -9.16 12.20 -18.46
CA GLN A 7 -9.60 13.13 -17.41
C GLN A 7 -10.84 13.93 -17.81
N LEU A 8 -10.95 14.33 -19.09
CA LEU A 8 -12.13 15.02 -19.61
C LEU A 8 -13.34 14.08 -19.64
N ILE A 9 -13.17 12.85 -20.13
CA ILE A 9 -14.22 11.83 -20.10
C ILE A 9 -14.66 11.57 -18.66
N LEU A 10 -13.71 11.38 -17.74
CA LEU A 10 -14.01 11.16 -16.32
C LEU A 10 -14.80 12.34 -15.73
N THR A 11 -14.39 13.57 -16.02
CA THR A 11 -15.07 14.78 -15.54
C THR A 11 -16.47 14.91 -16.14
N GLY A 12 -16.64 14.60 -17.43
CA GLY A 12 -17.94 14.55 -18.09
C GLY A 12 -18.87 13.54 -17.43
N VAL A 13 -18.40 12.30 -17.21
CA VAL A 13 -19.16 11.25 -16.51
C VAL A 13 -19.49 11.66 -15.06
N LYS A 14 -18.61 12.41 -14.39
CA LYS A 14 -18.90 12.99 -13.06
C LYS A 14 -20.05 13.99 -13.11
N ALA A 15 -20.09 14.84 -14.13
CA ALA A 15 -21.10 15.89 -14.27
C ALA A 15 -22.49 15.35 -14.65
N THR A 16 -22.56 14.24 -15.38
CA THR A 16 -23.84 13.66 -15.84
C THR A 16 -24.59 12.86 -14.78
N GLY A 17 -24.01 12.65 -13.59
CA GLY A 17 -24.62 11.83 -12.55
C GLY A 17 -24.58 10.32 -12.83
N ALA A 18 -23.88 9.88 -13.88
CA ALA A 18 -23.72 8.47 -14.24
C ALA A 18 -23.20 7.61 -13.08
N TYR A 19 -22.38 8.15 -12.18
CA TYR A 19 -21.96 7.45 -10.96
C TYR A 19 -23.13 7.05 -10.07
N LYS A 20 -24.14 7.91 -9.91
CA LYS A 20 -25.33 7.57 -9.10
C LYS A 20 -26.15 6.47 -9.77
N ILE A 21 -26.21 6.45 -11.10
CA ILE A 21 -26.89 5.40 -11.87
C ILE A 21 -26.17 4.06 -11.66
N ILE A 22 -24.84 4.03 -11.84
CA ILE A 22 -24.02 2.83 -11.61
C ILE A 22 -24.13 2.37 -10.16
N GLN A 23 -24.03 3.29 -9.21
CA GLN A 23 -24.17 3.01 -7.78
C GLN A 23 -25.51 2.34 -7.45
N ARG A 24 -26.62 2.82 -8.04
CA ARG A 24 -27.97 2.27 -7.83
C ARG A 24 -28.29 1.05 -8.69
N SER A 25 -27.39 0.67 -9.60
CA SER A 25 -27.63 -0.47 -10.49
C SER A 25 -27.60 -1.79 -9.72
N ASN A 26 -28.39 -2.77 -10.17
CA ASN A 26 -28.37 -4.13 -9.63
C ASN A 26 -26.96 -4.74 -9.61
N TRP A 27 -26.12 -4.38 -10.59
CA TRP A 27 -24.73 -4.82 -10.65
C TRP A 27 -23.92 -4.37 -9.42
N ARG A 28 -24.05 -3.10 -8.99
CA ARG A 28 -23.31 -2.59 -7.83
C ARG A 28 -23.95 -2.99 -6.51
N GLN A 29 -25.28 -3.04 -6.46
CA GLN A 29 -26.03 -3.39 -5.25
C GLN A 29 -25.73 -4.83 -4.79
N ASN A 30 -25.50 -5.77 -5.72
CA ASN A 30 -25.29 -7.18 -5.40
C ASN A 30 -23.81 -7.61 -5.43
N ARG A 31 -22.87 -6.68 -5.22
CA ARG A 31 -21.42 -6.97 -5.27
C ARG A 31 -20.68 -6.39 -4.07
N LEU A 32 -19.75 -7.19 -3.56
CA LEU A 32 -18.73 -6.74 -2.64
C LEU A 32 -17.59 -6.08 -3.42
N LEU A 33 -17.25 -4.84 -3.06
CA LEU A 33 -16.03 -4.20 -3.51
C LEU A 33 -14.95 -4.34 -2.43
N ILE A 34 -13.85 -4.99 -2.75
CA ILE A 34 -12.70 -5.10 -1.85
C ILE A 34 -11.67 -4.05 -2.28
N LEU A 35 -11.30 -3.16 -1.36
CA LEU A 35 -10.26 -2.17 -1.57
C LEU A 35 -9.03 -2.57 -0.77
N ALA A 36 -8.02 -3.06 -1.48
CA ALA A 36 -6.73 -3.44 -0.91
C ALA A 36 -5.77 -2.25 -0.89
N TYR A 37 -5.17 -2.03 0.28
CA TYR A 37 -4.15 -1.03 0.52
C TYR A 37 -2.92 -1.73 1.11
N HIS A 38 -1.74 -1.17 0.85
CA HIS A 38 -0.53 -1.53 1.58
C HIS A 38 -0.19 -0.38 2.54
N GLY A 39 0.86 0.39 2.24
CA GLY A 39 1.31 1.49 3.08
C GLY A 39 0.57 2.80 2.83
N ILE A 40 0.33 3.55 3.90
CA ILE A 40 0.06 4.99 3.81
C ILE A 40 1.34 5.71 4.20
N SER A 41 1.81 6.62 3.35
CA SER A 41 3.06 7.34 3.57
C SER A 41 3.08 8.09 4.88
N MET A 42 4.18 7.98 5.61
CA MET A 42 4.50 8.86 6.73
C MET A 42 5.33 10.06 6.25
N GLU A 43 6.13 9.85 5.21
CA GLU A 43 7.00 10.84 4.58
C GLU A 43 6.74 10.83 3.05
N ASP A 44 7.76 10.49 2.25
CA ASP A 44 7.73 10.50 0.79
C ASP A 44 7.78 9.10 0.17
N GLU A 45 7.35 8.06 0.90
CA GLU A 45 7.34 6.67 0.39
C GLU A 45 6.48 6.52 -0.88
N HIS A 46 5.41 7.31 -1.02
CA HIS A 46 4.55 7.37 -2.20
C HIS A 46 5.25 7.95 -3.45
N LEU A 47 6.37 8.67 -3.27
CA LEU A 47 7.22 9.12 -4.39
C LEU A 47 8.20 8.02 -4.81
N TRP A 48 8.58 7.13 -3.88
CA TRP A 48 9.41 5.96 -4.15
C TRP A 48 8.61 4.85 -4.82
N ASP A 49 7.51 4.44 -4.20
CA ASP A 49 6.63 3.38 -4.69
C ASP A 49 5.16 3.80 -4.56
N LYS A 50 4.64 4.36 -5.65
CA LYS A 50 3.23 4.80 -5.75
C LYS A 50 2.23 3.65 -5.86
N GLU A 51 2.69 2.42 -6.08
CA GLU A 51 1.84 1.23 -6.18
C GLU A 51 1.60 0.64 -4.78
N LEU A 52 2.62 0.70 -3.91
CA LEU A 52 2.54 0.28 -2.52
C LEU A 52 2.11 1.39 -1.56
N PHE A 53 2.56 2.63 -1.77
CA PHE A 53 2.35 3.74 -0.82
C PHE A 53 1.44 4.84 -1.36
N MET A 54 0.58 5.32 -0.47
CA MET A 54 -0.39 6.39 -0.75
C MET A 54 -0.24 7.56 0.22
N PRO A 55 -0.37 8.81 -0.23
CA PRO A 55 -0.47 9.96 0.66
C PRO A 55 -1.67 9.89 1.64
N PRO A 56 -1.52 10.27 2.91
CA PRO A 56 -2.62 10.25 3.90
C PRO A 56 -3.85 11.07 3.50
N ASN A 57 -3.64 12.23 2.86
CA ASN A 57 -4.73 13.07 2.37
C ASN A 57 -5.56 12.37 1.28
N LEU A 58 -4.89 11.69 0.34
CA LEU A 58 -5.57 10.93 -0.70
C LEU A 58 -6.36 9.74 -0.11
N PHE A 59 -5.83 9.10 0.92
CA PHE A 59 -6.55 8.06 1.65
C PHE A 59 -7.81 8.61 2.35
N ARG A 60 -7.70 9.76 3.03
CA ARG A 60 -8.85 10.44 3.64
C ARG A 60 -9.92 10.81 2.60
N GLU A 61 -9.52 11.39 1.46
CA GLU A 61 -10.44 11.70 0.36
C GLU A 61 -11.21 10.45 -0.12
N ARG A 62 -10.55 9.27 -0.16
CA ARG A 62 -11.24 8.02 -0.48
C ARG A 62 -12.27 7.62 0.57
N MET A 63 -11.97 7.80 1.87
CA MET A 63 -12.94 7.51 2.95
C MET A 63 -14.13 8.47 2.90
N GLU A 64 -13.89 9.74 2.60
CA GLU A 64 -14.96 10.73 2.37
C GLU A 64 -15.86 10.34 1.20
N LEU A 65 -15.29 9.83 0.11
CA LEU A 65 -16.06 9.33 -1.03
C LEU A 65 -16.92 8.11 -0.66
N ILE A 66 -16.36 7.15 0.08
CA ILE A 66 -17.12 5.97 0.57
C ILE A 66 -18.30 6.42 1.43
N LYS A 67 -18.08 7.36 2.36
CA LYS A 67 -19.15 7.93 3.20
C LYS A 67 -20.19 8.69 2.37
N LYS A 68 -19.74 9.57 1.47
CA LYS A 68 -20.59 10.37 0.58
C LYS A 68 -21.47 9.50 -0.31
N TRP A 69 -20.97 8.32 -0.70
CA TRP A 69 -21.69 7.35 -1.51
C TRP A 69 -22.50 6.36 -0.68
N ASN A 70 -22.67 6.60 0.63
CA ASN A 70 -23.49 5.76 1.49
C ASN A 70 -23.19 4.25 1.33
N CYS A 71 -21.90 3.93 1.20
CA CYS A 71 -21.43 2.56 1.11
C CYS A 71 -21.55 1.88 2.48
N THR A 72 -21.90 0.60 2.48
CA THR A 72 -21.91 -0.21 3.69
C THR A 72 -20.51 -0.80 3.88
N VAL A 73 -19.75 -0.31 4.86
CA VAL A 73 -18.39 -0.82 5.12
C VAL A 73 -18.47 -1.96 6.13
N LEU A 74 -17.99 -3.14 5.75
CA LEU A 74 -18.04 -4.36 6.55
C LEU A 74 -16.63 -4.92 6.76
N PRO A 75 -16.34 -5.59 7.90
CA PRO A 75 -15.18 -6.46 8.01
C PRO A 75 -15.22 -7.50 6.88
N LEU A 76 -14.06 -7.87 6.32
CA LEU A 76 -14.03 -8.74 5.14
C LEU A 76 -14.70 -10.11 5.41
N GLY A 77 -14.46 -10.70 6.59
CA GLY A 77 -15.07 -11.98 6.96
C GLY A 77 -16.60 -11.94 6.91
N GLU A 78 -17.20 -10.96 7.60
CA GLU A 78 -18.65 -10.74 7.58
C GLU A 78 -19.17 -10.46 6.16
N ALA A 79 -18.44 -9.66 5.38
CA ALA A 79 -18.84 -9.33 4.01
C ALA A 79 -18.89 -10.57 3.10
N ILE A 80 -17.94 -11.50 3.28
CA ILE A 80 -17.90 -12.77 2.53
C ILE A 80 -19.04 -13.68 2.96
N GLU A 81 -19.27 -13.84 4.26
CA GLU A 81 -20.37 -14.65 4.80
C GLU A 81 -21.72 -14.20 4.25
N ARG A 82 -21.99 -12.89 4.31
CA ARG A 82 -23.23 -12.31 3.78
C ARG A 82 -23.36 -12.42 2.26
N LEU A 83 -22.24 -12.31 1.54
CA LEU A 83 -22.22 -12.52 0.09
C LEU A 83 -22.66 -13.95 -0.26
N TYR A 84 -22.16 -14.96 0.44
CA TYR A 84 -22.55 -16.35 0.21
C TYR A 84 -23.98 -16.67 0.70
N ALA A 85 -24.44 -16.02 1.77
CA ALA A 85 -25.81 -16.15 2.26
C ALA A 85 -26.85 -15.44 1.36
N GLY A 86 -26.41 -14.55 0.46
CA GLY A 86 -27.28 -13.79 -0.43
C GLY A 86 -27.96 -12.59 0.24
N ASP A 87 -27.49 -12.15 1.41
CA ASP A 87 -28.02 -11.02 2.18
C ASP A 87 -27.03 -9.85 2.28
N LEU A 88 -26.02 -9.81 1.40
CA LEU A 88 -25.05 -8.72 1.33
C LEU A 88 -25.75 -7.37 1.14
N PRO A 89 -25.51 -6.38 2.03
CA PRO A 89 -26.07 -5.06 1.87
C PRO A 89 -25.65 -4.39 0.56
N GLY A 90 -26.55 -3.57 0.03
CA GLY A 90 -26.27 -2.72 -1.11
C GLY A 90 -25.03 -1.85 -0.90
N ASN A 91 -24.27 -1.62 -1.97
CA ASN A 91 -23.06 -0.81 -1.95
C ASN A 91 -21.99 -1.29 -0.93
N SER A 92 -21.93 -2.59 -0.64
CA SER A 92 -20.95 -3.13 0.32
C SER A 92 -19.50 -2.92 -0.12
N VAL A 93 -18.65 -2.56 0.84
CA VAL A 93 -17.20 -2.34 0.68
C VAL A 93 -16.46 -3.01 1.84
N ALA A 94 -15.38 -3.72 1.55
CA ALA A 94 -14.41 -4.18 2.54
C ALA A 94 -13.09 -3.43 2.35
N LEU A 95 -12.50 -2.97 3.45
CA LEU A 95 -11.20 -2.30 3.45
C LEU A 95 -10.15 -3.29 3.99
N THR A 96 -9.15 -3.59 3.18
CA THR A 96 -8.05 -4.49 3.58
C THR A 96 -6.72 -3.77 3.53
N PHE A 97 -5.84 -4.11 4.47
CA PHE A 97 -4.51 -3.55 4.60
C PHE A 97 -3.51 -4.69 4.73
N ASP A 98 -2.51 -4.70 3.86
CA ASP A 98 -1.50 -5.75 3.80
C ASP A 98 -0.22 -5.30 4.51
N ASP A 99 0.73 -6.22 4.65
CA ASP A 99 2.09 -6.07 5.20
C ASP A 99 2.20 -5.81 6.72
N GLY A 100 1.26 -5.09 7.32
CA GLY A 100 1.30 -4.78 8.75
C GLY A 100 2.28 -3.66 9.13
N TYR A 101 2.54 -2.72 8.21
CA TYR A 101 3.38 -1.55 8.49
C TYR A 101 2.86 -0.74 9.69
N TYR A 102 3.79 -0.17 10.48
CA TYR A 102 3.47 0.74 11.59
C TYR A 102 2.64 1.97 11.17
N ASN A 103 2.75 2.38 9.90
CA ASN A 103 1.95 3.46 9.34
C ASN A 103 0.43 3.18 9.37
N PHE A 104 0.01 1.90 9.45
CA PHE A 104 -1.39 1.57 9.64
C PHE A 104 -1.88 2.12 10.98
N TYR A 105 -1.16 1.84 12.07
CA TYR A 105 -1.52 2.35 13.39
C TYR A 105 -1.46 3.89 13.44
N ARG A 106 -0.45 4.49 12.80
CA ARG A 106 -0.19 5.93 12.91
C ARG A 106 -1.04 6.81 11.99
N ALA A 107 -1.26 6.40 10.76
CA ALA A 107 -1.93 7.21 9.74
C ALA A 107 -3.32 6.66 9.38
N VAL A 108 -3.47 5.33 9.22
CA VAL A 108 -4.74 4.72 8.77
C VAL A 108 -5.76 4.65 9.91
N HIS A 109 -5.38 4.08 11.05
CA HIS A 109 -6.29 3.75 12.14
C HIS A 109 -7.05 4.97 12.69
N PRO A 110 -6.42 6.15 12.91
CA PRO A 110 -7.14 7.34 13.35
C PRO A 110 -8.22 7.78 12.35
N ILE A 111 -7.90 7.74 11.05
CA ILE A 111 -8.84 8.09 9.98
C ILE A 111 -10.02 7.12 10.00
N LEU A 112 -9.77 5.81 9.96
CA LEU A 112 -10.86 4.82 9.98
C LEU A 112 -11.76 4.94 11.22
N LYS A 113 -11.17 5.27 12.38
CA LYS A 113 -11.90 5.51 13.63
C LYS A 113 -12.84 6.72 13.53
N GLU A 114 -12.41 7.82 12.91
CA GLU A 114 -13.26 8.99 12.66
C GLU A 114 -14.48 8.65 11.79
N PHE A 115 -14.28 7.81 10.76
CA PHE A 115 -15.35 7.38 9.87
C PHE A 115 -16.19 6.22 10.42
N LYS A 116 -15.76 5.60 11.54
CA LYS A 116 -16.33 4.36 12.08
C LYS A 116 -16.34 3.22 11.06
N PHE A 117 -15.30 3.16 10.23
CA PHE A 117 -15.16 2.13 9.21
C PHE A 117 -14.34 0.95 9.74
N PRO A 118 -14.88 -0.27 9.72
CA PRO A 118 -14.10 -1.45 10.01
C PRO A 118 -13.07 -1.71 8.90
N SER A 119 -12.02 -2.44 9.23
CA SER A 119 -11.02 -2.92 8.27
C SER A 119 -10.46 -4.27 8.69
N THR A 120 -9.83 -4.94 7.73
CA THR A 120 -9.06 -6.17 7.95
C THR A 120 -7.58 -5.87 7.73
N LEU A 121 -6.73 -6.23 8.70
CA LEU A 121 -5.29 -6.04 8.63
C LEU A 121 -4.60 -7.41 8.54
N TYR A 122 -3.83 -7.63 7.47
CA TYR A 122 -3.00 -8.80 7.29
C TYR A 122 -1.57 -8.50 7.76
N LEU A 123 -1.14 -9.19 8.80
CA LEU A 123 0.16 -8.98 9.42
C LEU A 123 1.20 -9.97 8.89
N THR A 124 2.38 -9.46 8.56
CA THR A 124 3.56 -10.30 8.34
C THR A 124 4.14 -10.72 9.69
N THR A 125 3.57 -11.76 10.30
CA THR A 125 3.81 -12.16 11.70
C THR A 125 5.29 -12.25 12.06
N TYR A 126 6.13 -12.84 11.20
CA TYR A 126 7.57 -12.91 11.40
C TYR A 126 8.21 -11.54 11.69
N HIS A 127 7.88 -10.52 10.90
CA HIS A 127 8.44 -9.18 11.06
C HIS A 127 7.95 -8.50 12.35
N VAL A 128 6.66 -8.67 12.66
CA VAL A 128 6.03 -8.11 13.86
C VAL A 128 6.61 -8.75 15.13
N GLU A 129 6.67 -10.08 15.20
CA GLU A 129 7.16 -10.82 16.35
C GLU A 129 8.64 -10.59 16.62
N ASN A 130 9.44 -10.42 15.56
CA ASN A 130 10.87 -10.16 15.69
C ASN A 130 11.22 -8.67 15.77
N ASN A 131 10.21 -7.77 15.77
CA ASN A 131 10.39 -6.32 15.72
C ASN A 131 11.38 -5.87 14.63
N ARG A 132 11.22 -6.42 13.42
CA ARG A 132 12.06 -6.14 12.25
C ARG A 132 11.23 -5.53 11.14
N PRO A 133 11.76 -4.54 10.42
CA PRO A 133 11.09 -4.04 9.22
C PRO A 133 11.09 -5.11 8.12
N ILE A 134 10.20 -4.95 7.14
CA ILE A 134 10.26 -5.69 5.88
C ILE A 134 11.52 -5.20 5.15
N LYS A 135 12.55 -6.07 5.11
CA LYS A 135 13.91 -5.72 4.68
C LYS A 135 13.90 -5.11 3.29
N ASP A 136 13.25 -5.77 2.34
CA ASP A 136 13.27 -5.37 0.93
C ASP A 136 12.68 -3.99 0.74
N ALA A 137 11.55 -3.70 1.40
CA ALA A 137 10.92 -2.39 1.38
C ALA A 137 11.84 -1.32 2.00
N LEU A 138 12.42 -1.59 3.18
CA LEU A 138 13.31 -0.67 3.86
C LEU A 138 14.55 -0.35 3.01
N VAL A 139 15.26 -1.37 2.54
CA VAL A 139 16.52 -1.20 1.80
C VAL A 139 16.24 -0.50 0.47
N SER A 140 15.21 -0.92 -0.27
CA SER A 140 14.85 -0.29 -1.55
C SER A 140 14.48 1.19 -1.37
N TYR A 141 13.73 1.53 -0.31
CA TYR A 141 13.40 2.92 0.01
C TYR A 141 14.65 3.73 0.38
N LEU A 142 15.55 3.20 1.22
CA LEU A 142 16.80 3.88 1.59
C LEU A 142 17.69 4.16 0.38
N LEU A 143 17.83 3.18 -0.53
CA LEU A 143 18.57 3.36 -1.77
C LEU A 143 17.91 4.41 -2.67
N TRP A 144 16.58 4.44 -2.72
CA TRP A 144 15.85 5.49 -3.45
C TRP A 144 16.04 6.89 -2.81
N LYS A 145 16.10 7.00 -1.49
CA LYS A 145 16.44 8.27 -0.82
C LYS A 145 17.87 8.72 -1.13
N GLY A 146 18.78 7.77 -1.35
CA GLY A 146 20.16 7.99 -1.74
C GLY A 146 20.41 8.15 -3.23
N ARG A 147 19.37 8.16 -4.08
CA ARG A 147 19.48 8.10 -5.57
C ARG A 147 20.35 9.16 -6.24
N ASP A 148 20.72 10.24 -5.54
CA ASP A 148 21.57 11.29 -6.07
C ASP A 148 22.98 11.25 -5.44
N LYS A 149 23.39 10.09 -4.90
CA LYS A 149 24.64 9.89 -4.18
C LYS A 149 25.42 8.70 -4.71
N VAL A 150 26.74 8.80 -4.63
CA VAL A 150 27.64 7.66 -4.68
C VAL A 150 27.86 7.16 -3.25
N ILE A 151 27.56 5.90 -3.00
CA ILE A 151 27.81 5.26 -1.70
C ILE A 151 29.13 4.49 -1.78
N ASP A 152 30.04 4.79 -0.86
CA ASP A 152 31.22 3.99 -0.58
C ASP A 152 30.96 3.11 0.64
N LEU A 153 30.90 1.80 0.42
CA LEU A 153 30.68 0.82 1.49
C LEU A 153 31.98 0.37 2.15
N LYS A 154 33.16 0.73 1.64
CA LYS A 154 34.46 0.36 2.21
C LYS A 154 34.60 0.68 3.70
N PRO A 155 34.12 1.84 4.22
CA PRO A 155 34.19 2.13 5.65
C PRO A 155 33.33 1.20 6.52
N VAL A 156 32.32 0.54 5.93
CA VAL A 156 31.36 -0.31 6.64
C VAL A 156 31.69 -1.79 6.48
N THR A 157 32.06 -2.21 5.28
CA THR A 157 32.30 -3.62 4.94
C THR A 157 33.77 -4.01 4.93
N GLY A 158 34.69 -3.03 4.86
CA GLY A 158 36.11 -3.26 4.60
C GLY A 158 36.42 -3.65 3.16
N ILE A 159 35.40 -3.78 2.29
CA ILE A 159 35.53 -4.19 0.89
C ILE A 159 35.38 -2.95 0.01
N ASP A 160 36.26 -2.77 -0.97
CA ASP A 160 36.18 -1.66 -1.92
C ASP A 160 34.97 -1.83 -2.85
N MET A 161 33.83 -1.30 -2.41
CA MET A 161 32.54 -1.38 -3.08
C MET A 161 31.92 0.00 -3.13
N LYS A 162 31.81 0.54 -4.34
CA LYS A 162 31.18 1.83 -4.61
C LYS A 162 30.01 1.63 -5.57
N PHE A 163 28.90 2.31 -5.26
CA PHE A 163 27.71 2.30 -6.10
C PHE A 163 27.24 3.72 -6.33
N ASP A 164 27.12 4.12 -7.59
CA ASP A 164 26.41 5.32 -8.01
C ASP A 164 24.90 5.03 -8.03
N LEU A 165 24.18 5.53 -7.03
CA LEU A 165 22.76 5.26 -6.90
C LEU A 165 21.89 6.05 -7.89
N SER A 166 22.49 6.94 -8.70
CA SER A 166 21.79 7.56 -9.83
C SER A 166 21.64 6.61 -11.02
N ASN A 167 22.43 5.54 -11.04
CA ASN A 167 22.34 4.47 -12.02
C ASN A 167 21.48 3.33 -11.47
N ASP A 168 20.33 3.06 -12.10
CA ASP A 168 19.41 1.98 -11.68
C ASP A 168 20.08 0.60 -11.67
N GLY A 169 21.03 0.34 -12.56
CA GLY A 169 21.80 -0.90 -12.58
C GLY A 169 22.69 -1.06 -11.34
N GLU A 170 23.42 -0.01 -10.97
CA GLU A 170 24.28 -0.01 -9.78
C GLU A 170 23.49 0.00 -8.48
N LYS A 171 22.35 0.71 -8.46
CA LYS A 171 21.39 0.66 -7.34
C LYS A 171 20.86 -0.76 -7.13
N ASN A 172 20.46 -1.46 -8.20
CA ASN A 172 20.00 -2.85 -8.11
C ASN A 172 21.12 -3.80 -7.68
N ALA A 173 22.36 -3.57 -8.13
CA ALA A 173 23.53 -4.31 -7.67
C ALA A 173 23.80 -4.08 -6.18
N CYS A 174 23.68 -2.82 -5.71
CA CYS A 174 23.79 -2.48 -4.30
C CYS A 174 22.74 -3.21 -3.45
N PHE A 175 21.49 -3.26 -3.91
CA PHE A 175 20.40 -3.98 -3.25
C PHE A 175 20.74 -5.47 -3.08
N ARG A 176 21.12 -6.16 -4.17
CA ARG A 176 21.45 -7.60 -4.16
C ARG A 176 22.68 -7.95 -3.32
N ASN A 177 23.70 -7.08 -3.31
CA ASN A 177 24.90 -7.30 -2.50
C ASN A 177 24.60 -7.18 -0.99
N GLY A 178 23.57 -6.42 -0.61
CA GLY A 178 23.02 -6.41 0.75
C GLY A 178 22.26 -7.69 1.15
N ASP A 179 21.91 -8.57 0.20
CA ASP A 179 21.31 -9.88 0.48
C ASP A 179 22.37 -10.96 0.71
N ASN A 180 23.45 -10.95 -0.07
CA ASN A 180 24.52 -11.95 0.05
C ASN A 180 25.36 -11.82 1.33
N THR A 181 25.33 -10.67 2.01
CA THR A 181 26.05 -10.46 3.28
C THR A 181 25.38 -11.12 4.50
N TYR A 182 24.14 -11.60 4.37
CA TYR A 182 23.44 -12.35 5.42
C TYR A 182 23.31 -13.86 5.14
N SER A 183 23.69 -14.34 3.95
CA SER A 183 23.55 -15.75 3.54
C SER A 183 24.76 -16.63 3.90
N THR A 184 25.86 -16.07 4.41
CA THR A 184 27.07 -16.84 4.75
C THR A 184 27.47 -16.68 6.21
N LYS A 185 26.66 -17.24 7.11
CA LYS A 185 27.14 -17.89 8.35
C LYS A 185 26.28 -19.11 8.67
N THR A 186 26.33 -20.12 7.82
CA THR A 186 26.20 -21.49 8.33
C THR A 186 27.47 -21.76 9.11
N LEU A 187 27.43 -21.55 10.43
CA LEU A 187 28.41 -22.14 11.33
C LEU A 187 28.16 -23.64 11.29
N VAL A 188 28.91 -24.33 10.44
CA VAL A 188 29.17 -25.75 10.66
C VAL A 188 30.07 -25.78 11.89
N THR A 189 29.48 -26.10 13.03
CA THR A 189 30.24 -26.52 14.20
C THR A 189 30.54 -28.01 14.03
N ASP A 190 31.82 -28.36 14.02
CA ASP A 190 32.26 -29.75 14.24
C ASP A 190 31.84 -30.25 15.63
#